data_AF-A7H9S3-F1
#
_entry.id   AF-A7H9S3-F1
#
_cell.length_a   1.000
_cell.length_b   1.000
_cell.length_c   1.000
_cell.angle_alpha   90.00
_cell.angle_beta   90.00
_cell.angle_gamma   90.00
#
_symmetry.space_group_name_H-M   'P 1'
#
loop_
_entity.id
_entity.type
_entity.pdbx_description
1 polymer ?
#
loop_
_entity_poly.entity_id
_entity_poly.type
_entity_poly.pdbx_seq_one_letter_code
_entity_poly.pdbx_strand_id
1 'polypeptide(L)'
;MRRSQAATPISAVDARAQGRYTCRLTVPLPPRYKAALAAVLLTLPGVALAERVAGAVLPDEAVKVGENRYRVSKSYDDTLKFFRTVYSPGKFRRRPIADQPAVKAVHIENPEAKPGQWEGLNVYELRGETRVFVLVKGK
;
A
#
# COMPACT_ATOMS: atom_id res chain seq x y z
N MET A 1 39.26 57.06 -46.31
CA MET A 1 38.97 57.71 -47.61
C MET A 1 37.89 56.92 -48.32
N ARG A 2 36.74 57.58 -48.61
CA ARG A 2 35.71 57.34 -49.66
C ARG A 2 35.11 55.93 -49.77
N ARG A 3 33.81 55.68 -49.85
CA ARG A 3 32.52 56.36 -50.15
C ARG A 3 31.45 55.38 -49.59
N SER A 4 30.17 55.62 -49.39
CA SER A 4 29.18 56.50 -50.00
C SER A 4 27.96 56.46 -49.06
N GLN A 5 27.38 57.62 -48.74
CA GLN A 5 26.01 58.03 -49.14
C GLN A 5 24.90 57.20 -48.48
N ALA A 6 24.21 57.77 -47.48
CA ALA A 6 22.91 58.48 -47.59
C ALA A 6 21.76 57.46 -47.73
N ALA A 7 20.67 57.45 -46.97
CA ALA A 7 19.75 58.53 -46.62
C ALA A 7 18.71 57.90 -45.64
N THR A 8 18.51 58.45 -44.42
CA THR A 8 17.28 59.16 -43.97
C THR A 8 16.13 58.17 -43.55
N PRO A 9 15.13 58.56 -42.74
CA PRO A 9 15.10 58.17 -41.32
C PRO A 9 13.68 57.81 -40.78
N ILE A 10 13.58 57.70 -39.45
CA ILE A 10 12.41 57.98 -38.57
C ILE A 10 11.29 56.92 -38.49
N SER A 11 11.32 56.24 -37.34
CA SER A 11 10.27 55.96 -36.35
C SER A 11 8.82 55.59 -36.73
N ALA A 12 8.36 54.64 -35.91
CA ALA A 12 7.03 54.59 -35.25
C ALA A 12 5.86 54.18 -36.15
N VAL A 13 4.77 53.56 -35.70
CA VAL A 13 4.27 52.94 -34.46
C VAL A 13 2.93 52.31 -34.87
N ASP A 14 2.52 51.23 -34.21
CA ASP A 14 1.16 50.67 -34.09
C ASP A 14 0.34 50.27 -35.34
N ALA A 15 -0.22 49.05 -35.29
CA ALA A 15 -1.65 48.87 -35.02
C ALA A 15 -2.08 47.40 -35.00
N ARG A 16 -2.65 46.99 -33.86
CA ARG A 16 -3.86 46.16 -33.69
C ARG A 16 -4.22 45.16 -34.80
N ALA A 17 -4.11 43.87 -34.48
CA ALA A 17 -5.11 42.87 -34.88
C ALA A 17 -5.11 41.69 -33.90
N GLN A 18 -6.08 41.67 -32.97
CA GLN A 18 -6.44 40.51 -32.17
C GLN A 18 -7.20 39.52 -33.08
N GLY A 19 -6.52 38.50 -33.60
CA GLY A 19 -7.13 37.40 -34.35
C GLY A 19 -7.04 36.09 -33.56
N ARG A 20 -8.18 35.57 -33.11
CA ARG A 20 -8.31 34.24 -32.50
C ARG A 20 -7.91 33.15 -33.51
N TYR A 21 -6.81 32.45 -33.27
CA TYR A 21 -6.46 31.25 -34.02
C TYR A 21 -7.19 30.05 -33.41
N THR A 22 -8.28 29.59 -34.02
CA THR A 22 -8.90 28.30 -33.70
C THR A 22 -8.31 27.23 -34.60
N CYS A 23 -7.37 26.43 -34.08
CA CYS A 23 -6.89 25.24 -34.78
C CYS A 23 -7.98 24.15 -34.70
N ARG A 24 -8.71 23.95 -35.80
CA ARG A 24 -9.69 22.87 -35.96
C ARG A 24 -8.95 21.60 -36.37
N LEU A 25 -8.60 20.77 -35.40
CA LEU A 25 -7.97 19.47 -35.62
C LEU A 25 -9.05 18.46 -36.03
N THR A 26 -9.08 18.08 -37.30
CA THR A 26 -9.94 17.01 -37.82
C THR A 26 -9.16 15.69 -37.68
N VAL A 27 -9.54 14.85 -36.70
CA VAL A 27 -8.94 13.51 -36.55
C VAL A 27 -9.79 12.50 -37.33
N PRO A 28 -9.25 11.81 -38.36
CA PRO A 28 -9.97 10.72 -38.99
C PRO A 28 -10.05 9.51 -38.05
N LEU A 29 -11.29 9.10 -37.78
CA LEU A 29 -11.65 7.92 -36.99
C LEU A 29 -11.26 6.64 -37.74
N PRO A 30 -10.49 5.69 -37.18
CA PRO A 30 -10.28 4.39 -37.80
C PRO A 30 -11.55 3.51 -37.69
N PRO A 31 -11.83 2.65 -38.68
CA PRO A 31 -13.05 1.87 -38.74
C PRO A 31 -13.08 0.74 -37.71
N ARG A 32 -14.29 0.49 -37.23
CA ARG A 32 -14.66 -0.54 -36.26
C ARG A 32 -14.32 -1.94 -36.75
N TYR A 33 -13.25 -2.53 -36.23
CA TYR A 33 -13.07 -3.98 -36.24
C TYR A 33 -13.70 -4.57 -34.97
N LYS A 34 -14.82 -5.27 -35.17
CA LYS A 34 -15.42 -6.13 -34.16
C LYS A 34 -14.58 -7.40 -34.08
N ALA A 35 -13.81 -7.55 -33.01
CA ALA A 35 -13.34 -8.87 -32.57
C ALA A 35 -13.15 -8.80 -31.06
N ALA A 36 -13.96 -9.59 -30.37
CA ALA A 36 -13.98 -9.72 -28.93
C ALA A 36 -12.62 -10.11 -28.39
N LEU A 37 -12.17 -9.42 -27.35
CA LEU A 37 -11.30 -10.03 -26.36
C LEU A 37 -11.88 -9.65 -24.99
N ALA A 38 -12.70 -10.55 -24.47
CA ALA A 38 -13.13 -10.50 -23.08
C ALA A 38 -11.87 -10.54 -22.22
N ALA A 39 -11.51 -9.41 -21.61
CA ALA A 39 -10.54 -9.39 -20.53
C ALA A 39 -11.18 -10.13 -19.35
N VAL A 40 -10.96 -11.44 -19.29
CA VAL A 40 -11.17 -12.23 -18.08
C VAL A 40 -10.20 -11.65 -17.06
N LEU A 41 -10.71 -10.73 -16.24
CA LEU A 41 -10.07 -10.31 -15.02
C LEU A 41 -10.02 -11.55 -14.14
N LEU A 42 -8.92 -12.28 -14.22
CA LEU A 42 -8.53 -13.30 -13.26
C LEU A 42 -8.40 -12.61 -11.90
N THR A 43 -9.52 -12.45 -11.20
CA THR A 43 -9.52 -12.35 -9.75
C THR A 43 -8.99 -13.69 -9.26
N LEU A 44 -7.66 -13.79 -9.14
CA LEU A 44 -7.05 -14.80 -8.32
C LEU A 44 -7.63 -14.58 -6.92
N PRO A 45 -8.47 -15.49 -6.36
CA PRO A 45 -8.52 -15.55 -4.91
C PRO A 45 -7.09 -15.87 -4.51
N GLY A 46 -6.41 -14.91 -3.89
CA GLY A 46 -5.14 -15.18 -3.25
C GLY A 46 -5.37 -16.39 -2.36
N VAL A 47 -4.76 -17.51 -2.73
CA VAL A 47 -4.79 -18.71 -1.92
C VAL A 47 -3.97 -18.35 -0.70
N ALA A 48 -4.65 -17.87 0.33
CA ALA A 48 -4.03 -17.51 1.59
C ALA A 48 -3.63 -18.81 2.30
N LEU A 49 -2.49 -19.36 1.87
CA LEU A 49 -1.74 -20.32 2.65
C LEU A 49 -1.11 -19.54 3.79
N ALA A 50 -1.72 -19.58 4.98
CA ALA A 50 -1.18 -19.17 6.27
C ALA A 50 0.21 -18.52 6.16
N GLU A 51 0.24 -17.19 5.89
CA GLU A 51 1.47 -16.48 5.55
C GLU A 51 2.45 -16.64 6.72
N ARG A 52 3.47 -17.48 6.52
CA ARG A 52 4.48 -17.74 7.56
C ARG A 52 5.50 -16.63 7.54
N VAL A 53 5.41 -15.71 8.51
CA VAL A 53 6.27 -14.53 8.61
C VAL A 53 7.38 -14.80 9.60
N ALA A 54 8.62 -14.96 9.13
CA ALA A 54 9.77 -15.33 9.98
C ALA A 54 9.51 -16.58 10.86
N GLY A 55 8.68 -17.50 10.37
CA GLY A 55 8.25 -18.71 11.09
C GLY A 55 7.00 -18.55 11.96
N ALA A 56 6.47 -17.33 12.13
CA ALA A 56 5.18 -17.09 12.77
C ALA A 56 4.03 -17.44 11.82
N VAL A 57 2.99 -18.10 12.33
CA VAL A 57 1.78 -18.43 11.59
C VAL A 57 0.76 -17.33 11.85
N LEU A 58 0.36 -16.65 10.78
CA LEU A 58 -0.68 -15.62 10.84
C LEU A 58 -2.01 -16.18 10.32
N PRO A 59 -3.15 -15.56 10.69
CA PRO A 59 -4.44 -15.87 10.07
C PRO A 59 -4.38 -15.65 8.56
N ASP A 60 -5.09 -16.50 7.80
CA ASP A 60 -5.09 -16.43 6.32
C ASP A 60 -5.56 -15.07 5.77
N GLU A 61 -6.48 -14.40 6.46
CA GLU A 61 -7.00 -13.08 6.07
C GLU A 61 -6.09 -11.91 6.51
N ALA A 62 -4.84 -12.19 6.89
CA ALA A 62 -3.87 -11.16 7.26
C ALA A 62 -3.34 -10.45 6.00
N VAL A 63 -3.55 -9.14 5.91
CA VAL A 63 -3.04 -8.29 4.84
C VAL A 63 -1.82 -7.51 5.35
N LYS A 64 -0.70 -7.59 4.63
CA LYS A 64 0.50 -6.81 4.97
C LYS A 64 0.26 -5.32 4.72
N VAL A 65 0.38 -4.51 5.76
CA VAL A 65 0.21 -3.05 5.72
C VAL A 65 1.55 -2.32 5.82
N GLY A 66 2.57 -2.97 6.38
CA GLY A 66 3.92 -2.41 6.49
C GLY A 66 4.94 -3.47 6.84
N GLU A 67 6.15 -3.04 7.17
CA GLU A 67 7.22 -3.94 7.59
C GLU A 67 6.86 -4.64 8.90
N ASN A 68 6.73 -5.97 8.83
CA ASN A 68 6.26 -6.84 9.89
C ASN A 68 4.89 -6.45 10.49
N ARG A 69 4.10 -5.63 9.78
CA ARG A 69 2.79 -5.11 10.22
C ARG A 69 1.71 -5.68 9.33
N TYR A 70 0.75 -6.33 9.96
CA TYR A 70 -0.34 -7.02 9.30
C TYR A 70 -1.67 -6.52 9.87
N ARG A 71 -2.64 -6.29 9.00
CA ARG A 71 -4.03 -6.04 9.35
C ARG A 71 -4.79 -7.35 9.20
N VAL A 72 -5.58 -7.70 10.19
CA VAL A 72 -6.45 -8.88 10.15
C VAL A 72 -7.89 -8.40 10.03
N SER A 73 -8.64 -8.96 9.09
CA SER A 73 -10.04 -8.60 8.86
C SER A 73 -10.97 -9.05 10.01
N LYS A 74 -10.56 -10.06 10.77
CA LYS A 74 -11.29 -10.61 11.91
C LYS A 74 -11.26 -9.68 13.12
N SER A 75 -12.25 -9.86 14.00
CA SER A 75 -12.32 -9.19 15.30
C SER A 75 -11.09 -9.53 16.17
N TYR A 76 -10.80 -8.68 17.15
CA TYR A 76 -9.70 -8.87 18.08
C TYR A 76 -9.84 -10.20 18.85
N ASP A 77 -11.04 -10.49 19.34
CA ASP A 77 -11.32 -11.69 20.11
C ASP A 77 -11.18 -12.97 19.28
N ASP A 78 -11.62 -12.97 18.02
CA ASP A 78 -11.49 -14.12 17.14
C ASP A 78 -10.04 -14.34 16.71
N THR A 79 -9.29 -13.25 16.53
CA THR A 79 -7.85 -13.31 16.27
C THR A 79 -7.11 -13.89 17.47
N LEU A 80 -7.48 -13.51 18.70
CA LEU A 80 -6.92 -14.10 19.91
C LEU A 80 -7.28 -15.59 20.06
N LYS A 81 -8.51 -16.00 19.71
CA LYS A 81 -8.90 -17.42 19.70
C LYS A 81 -8.03 -18.21 18.72
N PHE A 82 -7.83 -17.70 17.50
CA PHE A 82 -6.93 -18.31 16.53
C PHE A 82 -5.51 -18.50 17.10
N PHE A 83 -4.94 -17.45 17.69
CA PHE A 83 -3.61 -17.54 18.28
C PHE A 83 -3.56 -18.44 19.52
N ARG A 84 -4.65 -18.64 20.26
CA ARG A 84 -4.72 -19.65 21.34
C ARG A 84 -4.63 -21.07 20.82
N THR A 85 -5.24 -21.34 19.66
CA THR A 85 -5.17 -22.64 18.99
C THR A 85 -3.77 -22.91 18.42
N VAL A 86 -3.17 -21.92 17.75
CA VAL A 86 -1.86 -22.04 17.12
C VAL A 86 -0.72 -22.02 18.15
N TYR A 87 -0.83 -21.14 19.15
CA TYR A 87 0.18 -20.91 20.18
C TYR A 87 -0.41 -21.21 21.56
N SER A 88 -0.29 -22.45 22.00
CA SER A 88 -0.83 -22.89 23.30
C SER A 88 -0.33 -22.00 24.45
N PRO A 89 -1.21 -21.52 25.36
CA PRO A 89 -0.84 -20.72 26.52
C PRO A 89 0.18 -21.35 27.46
N GLY A 90 0.30 -22.69 27.48
CA GLY A 90 1.30 -23.37 28.30
C GLY A 90 2.73 -23.18 27.80
N LYS A 91 2.92 -23.01 26.48
CA LYS A 91 4.24 -22.84 25.85
C LYS A 91 4.54 -21.38 25.54
N PHE A 92 3.55 -20.62 25.08
CA PHE A 92 3.71 -19.23 24.65
C PHE A 92 3.05 -18.30 25.67
N ARG A 93 3.87 -17.56 26.42
CA ARG A 93 3.41 -16.63 27.45
C ARG A 93 2.72 -15.44 26.80
N ARG A 94 1.63 -14.98 27.44
CA ARG A 94 0.87 -13.81 26.99
C ARG A 94 0.95 -12.73 28.04
N ARG A 95 1.36 -11.52 27.63
CA ARG A 95 1.39 -10.35 28.49
C ARG A 95 0.46 -9.27 27.93
N PRO A 96 -0.51 -8.77 28.70
CA PRO A 96 -1.24 -7.58 28.29
C PRO A 96 -0.26 -6.41 28.23
N ILE A 97 -0.23 -5.69 27.10
CA ILE A 97 0.61 -4.49 26.95
C ILE A 97 -0.21 -3.25 27.33
N ALA A 98 -1.46 -3.20 26.88
CA ALA A 98 -2.37 -2.10 27.14
C ALA A 98 -3.81 -2.62 27.23
N ASP A 99 -4.54 -2.15 28.23
CA ASP A 99 -5.96 -2.40 28.43
C ASP A 99 -6.65 -1.08 28.76
N GLN A 100 -6.84 -0.26 27.73
CA GLN A 100 -7.59 1.00 27.82
C GLN A 100 -8.88 0.85 27.00
N PRO A 101 -9.96 1.60 27.33
CA PRO A 101 -11.25 1.46 26.63
C PRO A 101 -11.17 1.59 25.10
N ALA A 102 -10.18 2.33 24.58
CA ALA A 102 -9.98 2.56 23.15
C ALA A 102 -8.92 1.65 22.50
N VAL A 103 -8.08 0.96 23.29
CA VAL A 103 -6.95 0.17 22.79
C VAL A 103 -6.75 -1.06 23.66
N LYS A 104 -6.89 -2.24 23.05
CA LYS A 104 -6.55 -3.54 23.65
C LYS A 104 -5.30 -4.06 22.97
N ALA A 105 -4.31 -4.50 23.75
CA ALA A 105 -3.08 -5.04 23.19
C ALA A 105 -2.54 -6.21 24.04
N VAL A 106 -2.17 -7.28 23.36
CA VAL A 106 -1.54 -8.46 23.96
C VAL A 106 -0.26 -8.78 23.20
N HIS A 107 0.80 -9.00 23.98
CA HIS A 107 2.05 -9.59 23.51
C HIS A 107 2.01 -11.10 23.68
N ILE A 108 2.43 -11.84 22.66
CA ILE A 108 2.67 -13.28 22.71
C ILE A 108 4.17 -13.50 22.53
N GLU A 109 4.80 -14.14 23.50
CA GLU A 109 6.24 -14.40 23.50
C GLU A 109 6.56 -15.77 22.92
N ASN A 110 7.59 -15.82 22.07
CA ASN A 110 8.20 -17.06 21.62
C ASN A 110 9.46 -17.37 22.44
N PRO A 111 9.41 -18.31 23.40
CA PRO A 111 10.58 -18.67 24.20
C PRO A 111 11.69 -19.35 23.38
N GLU A 112 11.36 -19.90 22.21
CA GLU A 112 12.28 -20.67 21.36
C GLU A 112 12.84 -19.82 20.19
N ALA A 113 12.75 -18.50 20.26
CA ALA A 113 13.15 -17.60 19.19
C ALA A 113 14.65 -17.66 18.87
N LYS A 114 14.98 -18.15 17.67
CA LYS A 114 16.33 -18.17 17.09
C LYS A 114 16.63 -16.86 16.32
N PRO A 115 17.91 -16.49 16.10
CA PRO A 115 18.27 -15.34 15.28
C PRO A 115 17.60 -15.40 13.90
N GLY A 116 16.95 -14.31 13.47
CA GLY A 116 16.19 -14.25 12.23
C GLY A 116 14.80 -14.91 12.25
N GLN A 117 14.35 -15.42 13.39
CA GLN A 117 12.97 -15.90 13.59
C GLN A 117 12.14 -14.91 14.41
N TRP A 118 10.83 -15.11 14.41
CA TRP A 118 9.94 -14.31 15.24
C TRP A 118 10.24 -14.51 16.75
N GLU A 119 10.44 -13.40 17.44
CA GLU A 119 10.63 -13.29 18.89
C GLU A 119 9.30 -13.20 19.63
N GLY A 120 8.32 -12.54 19.01
CA GLY A 120 7.00 -12.38 19.59
C GLY A 120 6.02 -11.73 18.63
N LEU A 121 4.77 -11.68 19.05
CA LEU A 121 3.67 -11.10 18.30
C LEU A 121 2.97 -10.06 19.18
N ASN A 122 2.80 -8.85 18.67
CA ASN A 122 1.91 -7.87 19.30
C ASN A 122 0.60 -7.86 18.53
N VAL A 123 -0.47 -8.29 19.19
CA VAL A 123 -1.83 -8.19 18.66
C VAL A 123 -2.49 -7.02 19.35
N TYR A 124 -2.97 -6.05 18.59
CA TYR A 124 -3.67 -4.90 19.15
C TYR A 124 -4.87 -4.50 18.30
N GLU A 125 -5.88 -3.96 18.97
CA GLU A 125 -7.05 -3.38 18.35
C GLU A 125 -6.92 -1.86 18.36
N LEU A 126 -7.09 -1.23 17.19
CA LEU A 126 -7.10 0.22 17.05
C LEU A 126 -8.31 0.62 16.20
N ARG A 127 -9.24 1.37 16.80
CA ARG A 127 -10.45 1.89 16.11
C ARG A 127 -11.27 0.77 15.43
N GLY A 128 -11.40 -0.39 16.07
CA GLY A 128 -12.13 -1.54 15.54
C GLY A 128 -11.36 -2.35 14.48
N GLU A 129 -10.13 -1.98 14.16
CA GLU A 129 -9.25 -2.78 13.29
C GLU A 129 -8.26 -3.59 14.12
N THR A 130 -8.20 -4.90 13.88
CA THR A 130 -7.19 -5.77 14.47
C THR A 130 -5.88 -5.69 13.67
N ARG A 131 -4.79 -5.44 14.38
CA ARG A 131 -3.45 -5.35 13.81
C ARG A 131 -2.51 -6.29 14.54
N VAL A 132 -1.64 -6.92 13.79
CA VAL A 132 -0.61 -7.84 14.28
C VAL A 132 0.74 -7.31 13.86
N PHE A 133 1.65 -7.20 14.81
CA PHE A 133 3.05 -6.85 14.57
C PHE A 133 3.94 -8.03 14.94
N VAL A 134 4.75 -8.47 13.99
CA VAL A 134 5.69 -9.57 14.18
C VAL A 134 7.03 -9.00 14.60
N LEU A 135 7.46 -9.32 15.81
CA LEU A 135 8.80 -8.97 16.29
C LEU A 135 9.75 -10.05 15.79
N VAL A 136 10.82 -9.66 15.09
CA VAL A 136 11.83 -10.58 14.59
C VAL A 136 13.10 -10.36 15.40
N LYS A 137 13.69 -11.46 15.89
CA LYS A 137 14.96 -11.41 16.59
C LYS A 137 16.06 -11.04 15.61
N GLY A 138 16.85 -10.02 15.95
CA GLY A 138 18.03 -9.63 15.17
C GLY A 138 18.93 -10.83 14.86
N LYS A 139 19.58 -10.79 13.70
CA LYS A 139 20.56 -11.80 13.30
C LYS A 139 21.86 -11.65 14.09
#